data_AF-B8M4N4-F1
#
_entry.id   AF-B8M4N4-F1
#
_cell.length_a   1.000
_cell.length_b   1.000
_cell.length_c   1.000
_cell.angle_alpha   90.00
_cell.angle_beta   90.00
_cell.angle_gamma   90.00
#
_symmetry.space_group_name_H-M   'P 1'
#
loop_
_entity.id
_entity.type
_entity.pdbx_description
1 polymer ?
#
loop_
_entity_poly.entity_id
_entity_poly.type
_entity_poly.pdbx_seq_one_letter_code
_entity_poly.pdbx_strand_id
1 'polypeptide(L)'
;MLRTVLREMIQNAADASATRVTVKFETLPSTTVPLPNPADPTAPLKHIIAHHTLRRLIISNNGHAFTEKDWSRLKRIADGNPDETKIGVFRVGFYSVFDDCEEPFVSSGNAAMAFYWKGNSLFTSRLELSGTNASPDTSPDTTFVLDYRNDISPVPSLLELAKFLATSLTFVGLESIDLWLDNWNLLRLNKKVAPSEKVTIPRDIETKTVEGLMEVTSVIREVAQVDATWIKLVEWSPQNTLSARLEGIRDTTTTVRSFFSKFTGWSRASDKPPTESVERLDDAEDLTENQKASVFLHINTASVQSSISNSLASELERATRKPQPKRTTIAILFTKKLIDVGLVTEVTVSGIKRELENNALISAQLVEFISWIGKRAASGELDQKTTKSLLSVAVANEKPSEGQAGQLLTLAGIDCYLNPARIRSDLPIPPSVIPFKYTKSLEKSQLDAVGWKELQIVPWLRWLVENAGNRGVLPVEKDITRTASFAAQILPVLSKQ
;
A
#
# COMPACT_ATOMS: atom_id res chain seq x y z
N MET A 1 3.73 5.86 8.18
CA MET A 1 3.12 6.51 9.38
C MET A 1 1.82 7.31 9.11
N LEU A 2 1.79 8.35 8.27
CA LEU A 2 0.59 9.18 7.99
C LEU A 2 -0.72 8.39 7.74
N ARG A 3 -0.66 7.31 6.95
CA ARG A 3 -1.83 6.44 6.67
C ARG A 3 -2.40 5.79 7.94
N THR A 4 -1.56 5.46 8.91
CA THR A 4 -1.98 4.90 10.20
C THR A 4 -2.72 5.95 11.00
N VAL A 5 -2.15 7.15 11.16
CA VAL A 5 -2.81 8.28 11.84
C VAL A 5 -4.17 8.57 11.23
N LEU A 6 -4.24 8.74 9.91
CA LEU A 6 -5.50 9.04 9.22
C LEU A 6 -6.53 7.92 9.38
N ARG A 7 -6.11 6.65 9.33
CA ARG A 7 -7.01 5.51 9.57
C ARG A 7 -7.63 5.58 10.95
N GLU A 8 -6.81 5.78 11.98
CA GLU A 8 -7.28 5.86 13.37
C GLU A 8 -8.21 7.06 13.57
N MET A 9 -7.88 8.23 13.00
CA MET A 9 -8.73 9.42 13.12
C MET A 9 -10.07 9.26 12.40
N ILE A 10 -10.07 8.64 11.21
CA ILE A 10 -11.30 8.32 10.46
C ILE A 10 -12.18 7.33 11.25
N GLN A 11 -11.58 6.33 11.89
CA GLN A 11 -12.30 5.37 12.74
C GLN A 11 -12.86 6.04 14.00
N ASN A 12 -12.06 6.87 14.68
CA ASN A 12 -12.51 7.63 15.85
C ASN A 12 -13.69 8.55 15.51
N ALA A 13 -13.65 9.22 14.34
CA ALA A 13 -14.74 10.05 13.87
C ALA A 13 -16.03 9.25 13.67
N ALA A 14 -15.93 8.05 13.07
CA ALA A 14 -17.09 7.17 12.89
C ALA A 14 -17.64 6.63 14.22
N ASP A 15 -16.78 6.29 15.18
CA ASP A 15 -17.17 5.88 16.53
C ASP A 15 -17.81 7.02 17.35
N ALA A 16 -17.56 8.26 16.96
CA ALA A 16 -18.22 9.47 17.44
C ALA A 16 -19.48 9.83 16.62
N SER A 17 -19.94 8.94 15.73
CA SER A 17 -21.10 9.14 14.85
C SER A 17 -20.97 10.37 13.94
N ALA A 18 -19.75 10.74 13.54
CA ALA A 18 -19.54 11.78 12.54
C ALA A 18 -20.13 11.35 11.19
N THR A 19 -20.56 12.32 10.39
CA THR A 19 -20.93 12.09 8.98
C THR A 19 -19.84 12.61 8.02
N ARG A 20 -18.99 13.52 8.48
CA ARG A 20 -17.95 14.17 7.68
C ARG A 20 -16.61 14.20 8.40
N VAL A 21 -15.55 13.94 7.65
CA VAL A 21 -14.17 14.20 8.06
C VAL A 21 -13.49 15.11 7.06
N THR A 22 -12.77 16.11 7.55
CA THR A 22 -11.92 16.99 6.76
C THR A 22 -10.46 16.74 7.12
N VAL A 23 -9.64 16.46 6.11
CA VAL A 23 -8.19 16.34 6.23
C VAL A 23 -7.57 17.53 5.50
N LYS A 24 -6.83 18.39 6.19
CA LYS A 24 -6.22 19.59 5.63
C LYS A 24 -4.73 19.62 5.95
N PHE A 25 -3.91 19.81 4.92
CA PHE A 25 -2.50 20.13 5.06
C PHE A 25 -2.31 21.64 4.90
N GLU A 26 -1.51 22.25 5.77
CA GLU A 26 -1.00 23.61 5.59
C GLU A 26 0.50 23.53 5.33
N THR A 27 0.99 24.33 4.39
CA THR A 27 2.38 24.28 3.91
C THR A 27 3.18 25.54 4.20
N LEU A 28 4.50 25.40 4.20
CA LEU A 28 5.47 26.49 4.21
C LEU A 28 6.02 26.71 2.80
N PRO A 29 6.06 27.96 2.30
CA PRO A 29 6.65 28.27 1.01
C PRO A 29 8.14 27.89 0.92
N SER A 30 8.59 27.55 -0.28
CA SER A 30 10.01 27.31 -0.54
C SER A 30 10.84 28.57 -0.28
N THR A 31 11.96 28.42 0.42
CA THR A 31 12.95 29.50 0.61
C THR A 31 13.99 29.54 -0.51
N THR A 32 14.06 28.49 -1.35
CA THR A 32 15.09 28.33 -2.39
C THR A 32 14.53 28.47 -3.80
N VAL A 33 13.24 28.19 -4.01
CA VAL A 33 12.57 28.32 -5.31
C VAL A 33 11.62 29.52 -5.26
N PRO A 34 11.81 30.55 -6.12
CA PRO A 34 10.91 31.69 -6.20
C PRO A 34 9.50 31.29 -6.64
N LEU A 35 8.50 32.01 -6.12
CA LEU A 35 7.11 31.82 -6.52
C LEU A 35 6.93 32.03 -8.04
N PRO A 36 6.14 31.18 -8.71
CA PRO A 36 5.88 31.31 -10.13
C PRO A 36 5.03 32.56 -10.41
N ASN A 37 5.14 33.08 -11.63
CA ASN A 37 4.29 34.17 -12.10
C ASN A 37 2.82 33.68 -12.16
N PRO A 38 1.83 34.40 -11.59
CA PRO A 38 0.43 33.96 -11.54
C PRO A 38 -0.32 33.96 -12.88
N ALA A 39 0.38 34.01 -14.01
CA ALA A 39 -0.23 33.97 -15.34
C ALA A 39 -0.89 32.62 -15.67
N ASP A 40 -0.40 31.53 -15.06
CA ASP A 40 -0.98 30.19 -15.14
C ASP A 40 -1.69 29.84 -13.81
N PRO A 41 -3.00 29.53 -13.81
CA PRO A 41 -3.73 29.12 -12.60
C PRO A 41 -3.20 27.84 -11.95
N THR A 42 -2.52 26.98 -12.73
CA THR A 42 -1.97 25.71 -12.26
C THR A 42 -0.58 25.86 -11.62
N ALA A 43 0.19 26.86 -12.03
CA ALA A 43 1.57 27.05 -11.58
C ALA A 43 1.73 27.18 -10.05
N PRO A 44 0.87 27.92 -9.31
CA PRO A 44 0.95 27.99 -7.86
C PRO A 44 0.82 26.63 -7.19
N LEU A 45 -0.14 25.80 -7.62
CA LEU A 45 -0.38 24.50 -6.99
C LEU A 45 0.70 23.47 -7.34
N LYS A 46 1.23 23.49 -8.58
CA LYS A 46 2.44 22.73 -8.95
C LYS A 46 3.63 23.10 -8.08
N HIS A 47 3.83 24.39 -7.82
CA HIS A 47 4.90 24.88 -6.95
C HIS A 47 4.73 24.42 -5.50
N ILE A 48 3.51 24.47 -4.95
CA ILE A 48 3.22 23.95 -3.61
C ILE A 48 3.62 22.46 -3.52
N ILE A 49 3.12 21.64 -4.44
CA ILE A 49 3.36 20.19 -4.41
C ILE A 49 4.85 19.85 -4.59
N ALA A 50 5.58 20.59 -5.43
CA ALA A 50 6.96 20.28 -5.75
C ALA A 50 7.98 20.86 -4.77
N HIS A 51 7.69 21.98 -4.12
CA HIS A 51 8.70 22.78 -3.43
C HIS A 51 8.34 23.23 -2.01
N HIS A 52 7.08 23.12 -1.60
CA HIS A 52 6.70 23.45 -0.22
C HIS A 52 6.92 22.27 0.71
N THR A 53 7.02 22.58 2.00
CA THR A 53 7.09 21.59 3.08
C THR A 53 5.87 21.71 3.99
N LEU A 54 5.55 20.64 4.71
CA LEU A 54 4.39 20.59 5.58
C LEU A 54 4.65 21.38 6.86
N ARG A 55 3.72 22.28 7.18
CA ARG A 55 3.65 22.98 8.46
C ARG A 55 2.79 22.21 9.45
N ARG A 56 1.58 21.84 9.01
CA ARG A 56 0.51 21.38 9.89
C ARG A 56 -0.43 20.43 9.17
N LEU A 57 -0.86 19.40 9.88
CA LEU A 57 -1.98 18.54 9.52
C LEU A 57 -3.16 18.85 10.45
N ILE A 58 -4.29 19.23 9.86
CA ILE A 58 -5.54 19.49 10.57
C ILE A 58 -6.54 18.41 10.17
N ILE A 59 -7.08 17.70 11.16
CA ILE A 59 -8.10 16.68 10.97
C ILE A 59 -9.32 17.07 11.79
N SER A 60 -10.45 17.30 11.12
CA SER A 60 -11.68 17.76 11.77
C SER A 60 -12.85 16.83 11.44
N ASN A 61 -13.77 16.64 12.39
CA ASN A 61 -14.98 15.87 12.18
C ASN A 61 -16.17 16.45 12.95
N ASN A 62 -17.37 16.25 12.40
CA ASN A 62 -18.63 16.76 12.95
C ASN A 62 -19.36 15.75 13.85
N GLY A 63 -18.64 14.80 14.44
CA GLY A 63 -19.20 13.83 15.38
C GLY A 63 -19.53 14.44 16.74
N HIS A 64 -19.96 13.59 17.67
CA HIS A 64 -20.21 14.00 19.04
C HIS A 64 -18.95 14.57 19.70
N ALA A 65 -19.14 15.66 20.46
CA ALA A 65 -18.07 16.25 21.26
C ALA A 65 -17.54 15.27 22.31
N PHE A 66 -16.27 15.42 22.66
CA PHE A 66 -15.59 14.56 23.64
C PHE A 66 -16.26 14.65 25.00
N THR A 67 -16.54 13.48 25.57
CA THR A 67 -16.98 13.34 26.96
C THR A 67 -15.79 13.44 27.90
N GLU A 68 -16.03 13.64 29.20
CA GLU A 68 -14.98 13.60 30.22
C GLU A 68 -14.17 12.29 30.23
N LYS A 69 -14.80 11.18 29.83
CA LYS A 69 -14.12 9.90 29.67
C LYS A 69 -13.15 9.92 28.49
N ASP A 70 -13.53 10.53 27.37
CA ASP A 70 -12.68 10.65 26.19
C ASP A 70 -11.47 11.54 26.49
N TRP A 71 -11.68 12.68 27.14
CA TRP A 71 -10.60 13.55 27.61
C TRP A 71 -9.64 12.85 28.59
N SER A 72 -10.17 12.04 29.50
CA SER A 72 -9.35 11.27 30.44
C SER A 72 -8.53 10.17 29.75
N ARG A 73 -9.08 9.54 28.71
CA ARG A 73 -8.39 8.52 27.89
C ARG A 73 -7.31 9.12 27.02
N LEU A 74 -7.54 10.31 26.46
CA LEU A 74 -6.54 11.04 25.69
C LEU A 74 -5.27 11.33 26.52
N LYS A 75 -5.39 11.37 27.86
CA LYS A 75 -4.25 11.47 28.79
C LYS A 75 -3.62 10.12 29.18
N ARG A 76 -4.37 9.01 29.11
CA ARG A 76 -4.02 7.69 29.67
C ARG A 76 -4.03 6.62 28.58
N ILE A 77 -2.96 6.61 27.80
CA ILE A 77 -2.64 5.79 26.61
C ILE A 77 -2.90 4.28 26.76
N ALA A 78 -2.85 3.74 27.98
CA ALA A 78 -2.82 2.29 28.23
C ALA A 78 -4.20 1.65 28.45
N ASP A 79 -5.25 2.45 28.59
CA ASP A 79 -6.61 1.98 28.86
C ASP A 79 -7.45 2.10 27.59
N GLY A 80 -7.27 1.17 26.65
CA GLY A 80 -8.10 1.09 25.45
C GLY A 80 -9.60 1.03 25.78
N ASN A 81 -10.47 1.31 24.80
CA ASN A 81 -11.90 1.46 25.08
C ASN A 81 -12.60 0.17 25.59
N PRO A 82 -13.23 0.16 26.78
CA PRO A 82 -13.97 -0.98 27.32
C PRO A 82 -15.24 -1.33 26.54
N ASP A 83 -15.72 -0.45 25.65
CA ASP A 83 -16.87 -0.73 24.79
C ASP A 83 -16.50 -1.77 23.72
N GLU A 84 -17.24 -2.89 23.70
CA GLU A 84 -17.07 -4.01 22.76
C GLU A 84 -17.52 -3.67 21.34
N THR A 85 -18.33 -2.61 21.16
CA THR A 85 -18.93 -2.22 19.87
C THR A 85 -18.14 -1.19 19.09
N LYS A 86 -17.16 -0.54 19.73
CA LYS A 86 -16.36 0.56 19.15
C LYS A 86 -14.96 0.08 18.79
N ILE A 87 -14.54 0.33 17.55
CA ILE A 87 -13.29 -0.17 16.99
C ILE A 87 -12.14 0.83 17.25
N GLY A 88 -12.39 2.12 17.04
CA GLY A 88 -11.43 3.21 17.17
C GLY A 88 -11.77 4.14 18.34
N VAL A 89 -11.11 3.95 19.48
CA VAL A 89 -11.21 4.86 20.64
C VAL A 89 -9.87 4.81 21.41
N PHE A 90 -8.81 5.23 20.71
CA PHE A 90 -7.40 5.29 21.15
C PHE A 90 -6.78 3.95 21.58
N ARG A 91 -6.43 3.13 20.58
CA ARG A 91 -5.24 2.26 20.67
C ARG A 91 -3.99 3.09 20.32
N VAL A 92 -2.82 2.55 20.62
CA VAL A 92 -1.44 3.08 20.43
C VAL A 92 -1.13 3.86 19.13
N GLY A 93 -2.02 3.89 18.13
CA GLY A 93 -1.87 4.62 16.88
C GLY A 93 -2.01 6.15 16.97
N PHE A 94 -2.77 6.73 17.90
CA PHE A 94 -2.76 8.21 18.04
C PHE A 94 -1.37 8.71 18.41
N TYR A 95 -0.61 8.00 19.24
CA TYR A 95 0.74 8.43 19.60
C TYR A 95 1.75 8.31 18.47
N SER A 96 1.42 7.61 17.37
CA SER A 96 2.23 7.71 16.16
C SER A 96 2.25 9.13 15.59
N VAL A 97 1.30 10.01 15.96
CA VAL A 97 1.42 11.44 15.61
C VAL A 97 2.70 12.06 16.18
N PHE A 98 3.22 11.56 17.30
CA PHE A 98 4.43 12.09 17.90
C PHE A 98 5.71 11.68 17.15
N ASP A 99 5.70 10.77 16.16
CA ASP A 99 6.98 10.51 15.46
C ASP A 99 7.35 11.70 14.54
N ASP A 100 6.36 12.40 13.97
CA ASP A 100 6.55 13.49 13.00
C ASP A 100 6.01 14.84 13.49
N CYS A 101 5.14 14.85 14.50
CA CYS A 101 4.52 16.08 15.03
C CYS A 101 5.00 16.41 16.45
N GLU A 102 5.04 17.70 16.75
CA GLU A 102 5.25 18.26 18.07
C GLU A 102 3.95 18.89 18.57
N GLU A 103 3.80 18.87 19.89
CA GLU A 103 2.72 19.56 20.60
C GLU A 103 1.30 19.46 20.00
N PRO A 104 0.74 18.23 19.81
CA PRO A 104 -0.63 18.08 19.33
C PRO A 104 -1.61 18.95 20.10
N PHE A 105 -2.54 19.55 19.38
CA PHE A 105 -3.62 20.33 19.95
C PHE A 105 -4.96 19.74 19.53
N VAL A 106 -5.83 19.51 20.50
CA VAL A 106 -7.15 18.90 20.28
C VAL A 106 -8.22 19.83 20.81
N SER A 107 -9.18 20.21 19.97
CA SER A 107 -10.38 20.95 20.39
C SER A 107 -11.62 20.11 20.12
N SER A 108 -12.55 20.07 21.05
CA SER A 108 -13.82 19.36 20.87
C SER A 108 -14.90 19.99 21.75
N GLY A 109 -15.99 20.45 21.14
CA GLY A 109 -17.04 21.19 21.83
C GLY A 109 -16.49 22.44 22.52
N ASN A 110 -16.67 22.52 23.83
CA ASN A 110 -16.29 23.67 24.64
C ASN A 110 -14.96 23.52 25.37
N ALA A 111 -14.12 22.55 24.99
CA ALA A 111 -12.83 22.32 25.63
C ALA A 111 -11.73 22.06 24.59
N ALA A 112 -10.51 22.40 24.98
CA ALA A 112 -9.31 22.09 24.24
C ALA A 112 -8.25 21.47 25.15
N MET A 113 -7.34 20.69 24.56
CA MET A 113 -6.20 20.09 25.21
C MET A 113 -4.96 20.28 24.35
N ALA A 114 -3.94 20.92 24.91
CA ALA A 114 -2.62 21.03 24.33
C ALA A 114 -1.70 19.98 24.96
N PHE A 115 -0.92 19.30 24.14
CA PHE A 115 0.14 18.41 24.54
C PHE A 115 1.47 19.16 24.43
N TYR A 116 2.37 19.00 25.40
CA TYR A 116 3.69 19.65 25.34
C TYR A 116 4.74 18.81 26.05
N TRP A 117 5.99 18.91 25.61
CA TRP A 117 7.10 18.14 26.17
C TRP A 117 7.83 18.95 27.26
N LYS A 118 8.09 18.33 28.41
CA LYS A 118 8.98 18.88 29.44
C LYS A 118 10.02 17.82 29.80
N GLY A 119 11.21 17.96 29.23
CA GLY A 119 12.23 16.91 29.26
C GLY A 119 11.77 15.70 28.42
N ASN A 120 11.87 14.50 28.97
CA ASN A 120 11.49 13.25 28.29
C ASN A 120 10.04 12.80 28.57
N SER A 121 9.23 13.69 29.15
CA SER A 121 7.86 13.41 29.57
C SER A 121 6.87 14.32 28.85
N LEU A 122 5.78 13.73 28.37
CA LEU A 122 4.67 14.42 27.73
C LEU A 122 3.66 14.90 28.78
N PHE A 123 3.31 16.18 28.75
CA PHE A 123 2.32 16.80 29.62
C PHE A 123 1.12 17.28 28.82
N THR A 124 -0.02 17.45 29.50
CA THR A 124 -1.26 17.95 28.90
C THR A 124 -1.76 19.16 29.66
N SER A 125 -2.10 20.24 28.95
CA SER A 125 -2.85 21.37 29.50
C SER A 125 -4.25 21.38 28.92
N ARG A 126 -5.28 21.54 29.76
CA ARG A 126 -6.69 21.61 29.32
C ARG A 126 -7.22 23.01 29.52
N LEU A 127 -7.94 23.52 28.55
CA LEU A 127 -8.58 24.83 28.55
C LEU A 127 -10.08 24.67 28.28
N GLU A 128 -10.92 25.35 29.05
CA GLU A 128 -12.34 25.51 28.71
C GLU A 128 -12.52 26.74 27.80
N LEU A 129 -13.21 26.55 26.69
CA LEU A 129 -13.47 27.54 25.65
C LEU A 129 -14.77 28.33 25.89
N SER A 130 -15.40 28.18 27.06
CA SER A 130 -16.66 28.87 27.41
C SER A 130 -16.38 30.22 28.08
N GLY A 131 -16.81 31.34 27.50
CA GLY A 131 -16.66 32.70 28.05
C GLY A 131 -15.90 33.67 27.14
N THR A 132 -15.48 34.83 27.67
CA THR A 132 -14.80 35.98 27.03
C THR A 132 -13.60 35.69 26.11
N ASN A 133 -13.16 34.43 26.04
CA ASN A 133 -12.07 33.93 25.19
C ASN A 133 -12.56 33.09 24.00
N ALA A 134 -13.87 32.93 23.80
CA ALA A 134 -14.43 32.28 22.63
C ALA A 134 -14.26 33.19 21.41
N SER A 135 -13.34 32.83 20.51
CA SER A 135 -13.33 33.43 19.18
C SER A 135 -14.65 33.09 18.48
N PRO A 136 -15.19 34.00 17.64
CA PRO A 136 -16.38 33.72 16.82
C PRO A 136 -16.22 32.48 15.90
N ASP A 137 -14.98 32.01 15.70
CA ASP A 137 -14.63 30.82 14.92
C ASP A 137 -14.60 29.51 15.71
N THR A 138 -15.19 29.44 16.91
CA THR A 138 -15.21 28.19 17.69
C THR A 138 -16.13 27.16 17.03
N SER A 139 -15.57 26.30 16.18
CA SER A 139 -16.32 25.21 15.54
C SER A 139 -16.76 24.19 16.58
N PRO A 140 -18.00 23.66 16.50
CA PRO A 140 -18.43 22.54 17.34
C PRO A 140 -17.69 21.23 17.03
N ASP A 141 -17.00 21.19 15.88
CA ASP A 141 -16.29 20.02 15.37
C ASP A 141 -15.13 19.61 16.27
N THR A 142 -14.89 18.31 16.34
CA THR A 142 -13.70 17.76 16.99
C THR A 142 -12.53 17.89 16.02
N THR A 143 -11.54 18.69 16.39
CA THR A 143 -10.41 19.04 15.54
C THR A 143 -9.09 18.69 16.21
N PHE A 144 -8.24 17.99 15.47
CA PHE A 144 -6.86 17.68 15.80
C PHE A 144 -5.97 18.57 14.93
N VAL A 145 -5.11 19.33 15.59
CA VAL A 145 -4.08 20.17 14.98
C VAL A 145 -2.74 19.55 15.33
N LEU A 146 -2.02 19.13 14.29
CA LEU A 146 -0.76 18.41 14.41
C LEU A 146 0.31 19.22 13.68
N ASP A 147 1.12 19.94 14.43
CA ASP A 147 2.24 20.72 13.89
C ASP A 147 3.44 19.82 13.64
N TYR A 148 4.00 19.86 12.42
CA TYR A 148 5.15 19.05 12.05
C TYR A 148 6.39 19.54 12.81
N ARG A 149 7.25 18.62 13.26
CA ARG A 149 8.48 18.94 14.02
C ARG A 149 9.51 19.70 13.19
N ASN A 150 9.52 19.45 11.88
CA ASN A 150 10.53 19.97 11.00
C ASN A 150 9.92 20.52 9.71
N ASP A 151 10.52 21.61 9.24
CA ASP A 151 10.11 22.29 8.01
C ASP A 151 10.69 21.63 6.76
N ILE A 152 11.04 20.33 6.83
CA ILE A 152 11.64 19.55 5.73
C ILE A 152 10.71 18.46 5.18
N SER A 153 9.60 18.19 5.85
CA SER A 153 8.65 17.15 5.46
C SER A 153 7.95 17.54 4.15
N PRO A 154 8.08 16.77 3.05
CA PRO A 154 7.49 17.13 1.76
C PRO A 154 5.97 16.86 1.73
N VAL A 155 5.27 17.48 0.78
CA VAL A 155 3.87 17.14 0.48
C VAL A 155 3.78 15.67 0.05
N PRO A 156 2.86 14.86 0.62
CA PRO A 156 2.74 13.45 0.28
C PRO A 156 2.20 13.25 -1.14
N SER A 157 2.37 12.04 -1.69
CA SER A 157 1.74 11.67 -2.97
C SER A 157 0.21 11.78 -2.86
N LEU A 158 -0.34 12.80 -3.51
CA LEU A 158 -1.77 13.15 -3.45
C LEU A 158 -2.64 12.05 -4.03
N LEU A 159 -2.22 11.43 -5.14
CA LEU A 159 -2.93 10.29 -5.74
C LEU A 159 -3.03 9.10 -4.78
N GLU A 160 -1.92 8.76 -4.13
CA GLU A 160 -1.86 7.64 -3.18
C GLU A 160 -2.64 7.92 -1.90
N LEU A 161 -2.72 9.17 -1.49
CA LEU A 161 -3.56 9.62 -0.39
C LEU A 161 -5.05 9.59 -0.77
N ALA A 162 -5.40 10.07 -1.96
CA ALA A 162 -6.77 10.05 -2.48
C ALA A 162 -7.32 8.63 -2.57
N LYS A 163 -6.54 7.68 -3.12
CA LYS A 163 -6.89 6.25 -3.16
C LYS A 163 -7.12 5.67 -1.76
N PHE A 164 -6.25 6.03 -0.81
CA PHE A 164 -6.39 5.60 0.58
C PHE A 164 -7.67 6.13 1.24
N LEU A 165 -8.00 7.42 1.05
CA LEU A 165 -9.21 8.03 1.60
C LEU A 165 -10.48 7.44 0.97
N ALA A 166 -10.48 7.27 -0.36
CA ALA A 166 -11.58 6.61 -1.09
C ALA A 166 -11.83 5.20 -0.58
N THR A 167 -10.76 4.41 -0.39
CA THR A 167 -10.86 3.06 0.18
C THR A 167 -11.38 3.10 1.62
N SER A 168 -10.92 4.05 2.43
CA SER A 168 -11.33 4.17 3.83
C SER A 168 -12.81 4.51 3.98
N LEU A 169 -13.39 5.34 3.09
CA LEU A 169 -14.80 5.70 3.12
C LEU A 169 -15.74 4.49 2.88
N THR A 170 -15.27 3.44 2.19
CA THR A 170 -16.13 2.30 1.79
C THR A 170 -16.73 1.54 2.98
N PHE A 171 -15.93 1.28 4.02
CA PHE A 171 -16.32 0.42 5.15
C PHE A 171 -16.62 1.18 6.45
N VAL A 172 -16.36 2.48 6.47
CA VAL A 172 -16.52 3.31 7.66
C VAL A 172 -17.89 4.00 7.63
N GLY A 173 -18.53 4.20 8.79
CA GLY A 173 -19.85 4.85 8.92
C GLY A 173 -19.91 6.35 8.58
N LEU A 174 -19.00 6.87 7.76
CA LEU A 174 -18.97 8.26 7.30
C LEU A 174 -19.75 8.43 5.99
N GLU A 175 -20.28 9.62 5.75
CA GLU A 175 -20.91 10.03 4.49
C GLU A 175 -19.94 10.80 3.60
N SER A 176 -18.98 11.55 4.17
CA SER A 176 -18.08 12.38 3.36
C SER A 176 -16.67 12.50 3.93
N ILE A 177 -15.70 12.61 3.01
CA ILE A 177 -14.31 12.93 3.33
C ILE A 177 -13.84 14.02 2.36
N ASP A 178 -13.34 15.13 2.91
CA ASP A 178 -12.70 16.20 2.14
C ASP A 178 -11.18 16.21 2.39
N LEU A 179 -10.38 16.38 1.33
CA LEU A 179 -8.94 16.58 1.38
C LEU A 179 -8.59 17.99 0.89
N TRP A 180 -7.84 18.72 1.71
CA TRP A 180 -7.39 20.07 1.42
C TRP A 180 -5.87 20.19 1.49
N LEU A 181 -5.32 21.02 0.61
CA LEU A 181 -3.95 21.49 0.66
C LEU A 181 -3.98 23.01 0.60
N ASP A 182 -3.59 23.65 1.70
CA ASP A 182 -3.79 25.08 1.94
C ASP A 182 -5.25 25.48 1.70
N ASN A 183 -5.53 26.25 0.65
CA ASN A 183 -6.87 26.71 0.27
C ASN A 183 -7.50 25.91 -0.88
N TRP A 184 -6.82 24.84 -1.35
CA TRP A 184 -7.28 24.02 -2.47
C TRP A 184 -8.01 22.78 -1.97
N ASN A 185 -9.28 22.62 -2.36
CA ASN A 185 -10.01 21.36 -2.15
C ASN A 185 -9.56 20.38 -3.23
N LEU A 186 -8.68 19.45 -2.86
CA LEU A 186 -8.08 18.51 -3.81
C LEU A 186 -9.00 17.34 -4.14
N LEU A 187 -9.77 16.88 -3.15
CA LEU A 187 -10.66 15.75 -3.27
C LEU A 187 -11.86 15.92 -2.32
N ARG A 188 -13.04 15.68 -2.86
CA ARG A 188 -14.28 15.50 -2.12
C ARG A 188 -14.86 14.13 -2.45
N LEU A 189 -15.06 13.33 -1.41
CA LEU A 189 -15.74 12.04 -1.49
C LEU A 189 -17.08 12.14 -0.79
N ASN A 190 -18.14 11.64 -1.42
CA ASN A 190 -19.48 11.58 -0.87
C ASN A 190 -20.05 10.17 -1.08
N LYS A 191 -20.47 9.53 0.00
CA LYS A 191 -21.07 8.20 0.01
C LYS A 191 -22.53 8.30 0.39
N LYS A 192 -23.38 7.71 -0.46
CA LYS A 192 -24.80 7.52 -0.22
C LYS A 192 -25.08 6.03 -0.12
N VAL A 193 -25.84 5.60 0.88
CA VAL A 193 -26.17 4.18 1.09
C VAL A 193 -27.66 3.99 0.87
N ALA A 194 -28.02 3.02 0.03
CA ALA A 194 -29.41 2.61 -0.18
C ALA A 194 -29.91 1.74 0.98
N PRO A 195 -31.23 1.67 1.22
CA PRO A 195 -31.81 0.80 2.25
C PRO A 195 -31.37 -0.65 2.12
N SER A 196 -31.06 -1.29 3.24
CA SER A 196 -30.56 -2.67 3.28
C SER A 196 -31.68 -3.70 3.04
N GLU A 197 -31.38 -4.71 2.22
CA GLU A 197 -32.27 -5.83 1.94
C GLU A 197 -31.80 -7.11 2.65
N LYS A 198 -32.72 -7.86 3.27
CA LYS A 198 -32.36 -9.14 3.90
C LYS A 198 -32.15 -10.22 2.84
N VAL A 199 -30.99 -10.86 2.86
CA VAL A 199 -30.67 -11.98 1.96
C VAL A 199 -31.03 -13.29 2.65
N THR A 200 -31.79 -14.13 1.96
CA THR A 200 -32.10 -15.49 2.43
C THR A 200 -30.87 -16.37 2.31
N ILE A 201 -30.47 -17.01 3.42
CA ILE A 201 -29.38 -17.99 3.45
C ILE A 201 -29.95 -19.35 3.00
N PRO A 202 -29.41 -19.97 1.93
CA PRO A 202 -29.79 -21.32 1.52
C PRO A 202 -29.61 -22.36 2.64
N ARG A 203 -30.49 -23.36 2.70
CA ARG A 203 -30.52 -24.36 3.79
C ARG A 203 -29.36 -25.35 3.76
N ASP A 204 -28.68 -25.45 2.62
CA ASP A 204 -27.51 -26.29 2.38
C ASP A 204 -26.18 -25.64 2.82
N ILE A 205 -26.22 -24.39 3.27
CA ILE A 205 -25.06 -23.69 3.81
C ILE A 205 -24.99 -23.90 5.33
N GLU A 206 -23.89 -24.50 5.79
CA GLU A 206 -23.56 -24.56 7.21
C GLU A 206 -23.19 -23.16 7.73
N THR A 207 -23.98 -22.65 8.67
CA THR A 207 -23.80 -21.30 9.23
C THR A 207 -23.03 -21.29 10.55
N LYS A 208 -22.78 -22.46 11.14
CA LYS A 208 -22.04 -22.62 12.39
C LYS A 208 -20.62 -23.07 12.14
N THR A 209 -19.70 -22.60 12.97
CA THR A 209 -18.34 -23.16 12.99
C THR A 209 -18.36 -24.59 13.53
N VAL A 210 -17.36 -25.39 13.17
CA VAL A 210 -17.24 -26.81 13.57
C VAL A 210 -17.33 -26.99 15.09
N GLU A 211 -16.77 -26.06 15.86
CA GLU A 211 -16.79 -26.06 17.32
C GLU A 211 -17.98 -25.27 17.92
N GLY A 212 -18.88 -24.74 17.09
CA GLY A 212 -20.06 -23.98 17.53
C GLY A 212 -19.76 -22.60 18.11
N LEU A 213 -18.52 -22.11 17.99
CA LEU A 213 -18.07 -20.84 18.57
C LEU A 213 -18.72 -19.61 17.93
N MET A 214 -19.11 -19.71 16.65
CA MET A 214 -19.70 -18.61 15.89
C MET A 214 -20.82 -19.12 14.98
N GLU A 215 -21.86 -18.32 14.83
CA GLU A 215 -23.01 -18.60 13.97
C GLU A 215 -23.36 -17.37 13.11
N VAL A 216 -23.47 -17.55 11.80
CA VAL A 216 -24.02 -16.54 10.90
C VAL A 216 -25.54 -16.54 11.03
N THR A 217 -26.08 -15.50 11.65
CA THR A 217 -27.52 -15.39 11.97
C THR A 217 -28.35 -14.74 10.87
N SER A 218 -27.76 -13.81 10.13
CA SER A 218 -28.42 -13.10 9.03
C SER A 218 -27.41 -12.47 8.09
N VAL A 219 -27.81 -12.28 6.83
CA VAL A 219 -27.05 -11.53 5.83
C VAL A 219 -27.95 -10.43 5.31
N ILE A 220 -27.42 -9.21 5.24
CA ILE A 220 -28.05 -8.09 4.56
C ILE A 220 -27.23 -7.71 3.33
N ARG A 221 -27.90 -7.17 2.32
CA ARG A 221 -27.32 -6.61 1.12
C ARG A 221 -27.60 -5.13 1.07
N GLU A 222 -26.57 -4.36 0.77
CA GLU A 222 -26.62 -2.91 0.67
C GLU A 222 -25.92 -2.48 -0.62
N VAL A 223 -26.41 -1.39 -1.20
CA VAL A 223 -25.75 -0.73 -2.32
C VAL A 223 -25.33 0.66 -1.86
N ALA A 224 -24.05 0.96 -1.96
CA ALA A 224 -23.52 2.29 -1.66
C ALA A 224 -23.01 2.94 -2.95
N GLN A 225 -23.41 4.19 -3.20
CA GLN A 225 -22.85 5.02 -4.26
C GLN A 225 -21.78 5.92 -3.64
N VAL A 226 -20.56 5.88 -4.19
CA VAL A 226 -19.48 6.80 -3.84
C VAL A 226 -19.24 7.73 -5.01
N ASP A 227 -19.55 9.01 -4.81
CA ASP A 227 -19.27 10.11 -5.71
C ASP A 227 -17.94 10.76 -5.31
N ALA A 228 -17.03 10.91 -6.26
CA ALA A 228 -15.75 11.59 -6.09
C ALA A 228 -15.69 12.83 -6.98
N THR A 229 -15.19 13.93 -6.44
CA THR A 229 -14.79 15.12 -7.21
C THR A 229 -13.37 15.46 -6.82
N TRP A 230 -12.45 15.56 -7.77
CA TRP A 230 -11.03 15.87 -7.50
C TRP A 230 -10.46 16.78 -8.56
N ILE A 231 -9.40 17.50 -8.20
CA ILE A 231 -8.67 18.33 -9.15
C ILE A 231 -7.73 17.45 -9.99
N LYS A 232 -7.67 17.65 -11.32
CA LYS A 232 -6.86 16.85 -12.25
C LYS A 232 -5.38 16.74 -11.82
N LEU A 233 -4.83 17.78 -11.21
CA LEU A 233 -3.47 17.82 -10.67
C LEU A 233 -3.17 16.74 -9.61
N VAL A 234 -4.17 16.16 -8.94
CA VAL A 234 -3.95 15.05 -8.00
C VAL A 234 -3.24 13.86 -8.66
N GLU A 235 -3.42 13.67 -9.96
CA GLU A 235 -2.78 12.62 -10.77
C GLU A 235 -1.36 12.99 -11.23
N TRP A 236 -0.99 14.26 -11.12
CA TRP A 236 0.33 14.75 -11.49
C TRP A 236 1.37 14.37 -10.42
N SER A 237 2.51 13.86 -10.87
CA SER A 237 3.67 13.58 -10.02
C SER A 237 4.86 14.38 -10.51
N PRO A 238 5.56 15.14 -9.63
CA PRO A 238 6.82 15.77 -10.00
C PRO A 238 7.80 14.67 -10.41
N GLN A 239 8.34 14.73 -11.63
CA GLN A 239 9.29 13.73 -12.14
C GLN A 239 10.64 13.68 -11.37
N ASN A 240 10.80 14.42 -10.27
CA ASN A 240 12.11 14.63 -9.65
C ASN A 240 12.14 14.74 -8.11
N THR A 241 11.41 13.90 -7.36
CA THR A 241 11.62 13.75 -5.90
C THR A 241 12.01 12.32 -5.53
N LEU A 242 13.32 12.06 -5.59
CA LEU A 242 13.96 10.84 -5.07
C LEU A 242 13.73 10.65 -3.55
N SER A 243 13.39 11.72 -2.84
CA SER A 243 13.09 11.74 -1.40
C SER A 243 11.72 11.12 -1.05
N ALA A 244 10.66 11.42 -1.79
CA ALA A 244 9.31 10.86 -1.55
C ALA A 244 9.20 9.36 -1.90
N ARG A 245 10.12 8.85 -2.74
CA ARG A 245 10.21 7.42 -3.07
C ARG A 245 10.82 6.56 -1.96
N LEU A 246 11.58 7.15 -1.03
CA LEU A 246 12.33 6.39 -0.02
C LEU A 246 11.47 6.03 1.22
N GLU A 247 10.52 6.88 1.61
CA GLU A 247 9.61 6.59 2.72
C GLU A 247 8.54 5.55 2.37
N GLY A 248 8.14 5.45 1.11
CA GLY A 248 7.24 4.39 0.63
C GLY A 248 7.84 2.97 0.69
N ILE A 249 9.15 2.83 0.92
CA ILE A 249 9.85 1.54 0.91
C ILE A 249 9.97 0.94 2.32
N ARG A 250 9.85 1.73 3.41
CA ARG A 250 9.96 1.18 4.78
C ARG A 250 8.68 0.50 5.27
N ASP A 251 7.50 0.91 4.79
CA ASP A 251 6.21 0.37 5.24
C ASP A 251 5.61 -0.74 4.33
N THR A 252 6.28 -1.15 3.24
CA THR A 252 5.71 -2.05 2.22
C THR A 252 5.89 -3.55 2.46
N THR A 253 6.56 -3.98 3.54
CA THR A 253 6.73 -5.41 3.84
C THR A 253 5.43 -6.13 4.25
N THR A 254 4.34 -5.39 4.49
CA THR A 254 3.01 -5.95 4.79
C THR A 254 2.00 -5.83 3.65
N THR A 255 2.25 -4.99 2.64
CA THR A 255 1.27 -4.73 1.57
C THR A 255 1.35 -5.74 0.41
N VAL A 256 2.50 -6.38 0.21
CA VAL A 256 2.67 -7.43 -0.81
C VAL A 256 1.97 -8.75 -0.44
N ARG A 257 1.78 -9.05 0.86
CA ARG A 257 0.98 -10.21 1.31
C ARG A 257 -0.51 -10.08 0.97
N SER A 258 -1.06 -8.87 0.95
CA SER A 258 -2.44 -8.59 0.52
C SER A 258 -2.59 -8.65 -1.00
N PHE A 259 -1.51 -8.34 -1.72
CA PHE A 259 -1.44 -8.47 -3.17
C PHE A 259 -1.45 -9.96 -3.57
N PHE A 260 -0.57 -10.79 -3.01
CA PHE A 260 -0.45 -12.20 -3.40
C PHE A 260 -1.60 -13.13 -2.93
N SER A 261 -2.36 -12.77 -1.89
CA SER A 261 -3.49 -13.57 -1.42
C SER A 261 -4.75 -13.46 -2.31
N LYS A 262 -4.81 -12.47 -3.21
CA LYS A 262 -5.90 -12.32 -4.20
C LYS A 262 -5.65 -13.10 -5.50
N PHE A 263 -4.53 -13.82 -5.63
CA PHE A 263 -4.19 -14.58 -6.83
C PHE A 263 -4.80 -16.00 -6.86
N THR A 264 -5.49 -16.47 -5.82
CA THR A 264 -6.03 -17.84 -5.80
C THR A 264 -7.55 -17.83 -5.94
N GLY A 265 -8.06 -17.79 -7.18
CA GLY A 265 -9.50 -17.96 -7.41
C GLY A 265 -10.02 -17.63 -8.81
N TRP A 266 -9.90 -18.62 -9.71
CA TRP A 266 -10.77 -18.91 -10.87
C TRP A 266 -10.80 -17.97 -12.11
N SER A 267 -11.02 -18.61 -13.27
CA SER A 267 -10.86 -18.16 -14.66
C SER A 267 -12.17 -18.12 -15.50
N ARG A 268 -12.08 -17.53 -16.71
CA ARG A 268 -13.04 -17.43 -17.86
C ARG A 268 -14.00 -16.23 -17.85
N ALA A 269 -14.28 -15.55 -18.95
CA ALA A 269 -13.72 -15.50 -20.32
C ALA A 269 -14.28 -14.25 -21.06
N SER A 270 -13.45 -13.67 -21.93
CA SER A 270 -13.72 -12.77 -23.08
C SER A 270 -14.74 -11.62 -22.95
N ASP A 271 -14.26 -10.38 -23.03
CA ASP A 271 -14.51 -9.54 -24.22
C ASP A 271 -13.57 -8.31 -24.30
N LYS A 272 -13.43 -7.78 -25.53
CA LYS A 272 -12.46 -6.77 -25.99
C LYS A 272 -12.32 -5.52 -25.10
N PRO A 273 -11.10 -4.98 -24.89
CA PRO A 273 -10.92 -3.64 -24.32
C PRO A 273 -10.94 -2.55 -25.42
N PRO A 274 -11.47 -1.35 -25.13
CA PRO A 274 -11.31 -0.17 -25.97
C PRO A 274 -9.92 0.46 -25.78
N THR A 275 -9.39 0.98 -26.87
CA THR A 275 -8.07 1.60 -26.98
C THR A 275 -8.13 3.05 -26.52
N GLU A 276 -7.43 3.41 -25.44
CA GLU A 276 -7.05 4.80 -25.16
C GLU A 276 -5.54 4.91 -25.02
N SER A 277 -4.96 5.69 -25.92
CA SER A 277 -3.56 6.07 -25.98
C SER A 277 -3.23 7.03 -24.85
N VAL A 278 -2.17 6.74 -24.10
CA VAL A 278 -1.56 7.67 -23.14
C VAL A 278 -0.89 8.78 -23.94
N GLU A 279 -1.58 9.89 -24.13
CA GLU A 279 -0.99 11.12 -24.65
C GLU A 279 -0.17 11.81 -23.54
N ARG A 280 1.00 12.32 -23.94
CA ARG A 280 1.84 13.16 -23.09
C ARG A 280 1.03 14.41 -22.75
N LEU A 281 0.81 14.68 -21.46
CA LEU A 281 0.16 15.92 -21.01
C LEU A 281 1.02 17.11 -21.43
N ASP A 282 0.58 17.83 -22.47
CA ASP A 282 1.13 19.11 -22.90
C ASP A 282 0.94 20.18 -21.81
N ASP A 283 1.92 21.08 -21.71
CA ASP A 283 2.04 22.16 -20.71
C ASP A 283 1.00 23.29 -20.82
N ALA A 284 -0.17 23.07 -21.44
CA ALA A 284 -1.18 24.10 -21.71
C ALA A 284 -2.57 23.84 -21.12
N GLU A 285 -2.77 22.73 -20.41
CA GLU A 285 -4.07 22.38 -19.83
C GLU A 285 -4.18 22.86 -18.38
N ASP A 286 -5.29 23.52 -18.03
CA ASP A 286 -5.58 23.93 -16.65
C ASP A 286 -5.85 22.70 -15.79
N LEU A 287 -4.84 22.28 -15.01
CA LEU A 287 -4.94 21.10 -14.15
C LEU A 287 -5.72 21.40 -12.86
N THR A 288 -6.22 22.62 -12.66
CA THR A 288 -7.10 22.98 -11.55
C THR A 288 -8.57 22.59 -11.80
N GLU A 289 -8.89 22.09 -13.00
CA GLU A 289 -10.23 21.62 -13.33
C GLU A 289 -10.66 20.41 -12.48
N ASN A 290 -11.93 20.42 -12.07
CA ASN A 290 -12.54 19.35 -11.29
C ASN A 290 -13.00 18.19 -12.18
N GLN A 291 -12.44 17.01 -11.96
CA GLN A 291 -12.89 15.73 -12.46
C GLN A 291 -13.94 15.12 -11.52
N LYS A 292 -14.85 14.31 -12.07
CA LYS A 292 -15.89 13.62 -11.32
C LYS A 292 -16.00 12.16 -11.72
N ALA A 293 -16.22 11.28 -10.74
CA ALA A 293 -16.56 9.89 -10.98
C ALA A 293 -17.52 9.37 -9.92
N SER A 294 -18.32 8.38 -10.29
CA SER A 294 -19.25 7.72 -9.37
C SER A 294 -19.10 6.21 -9.48
N VAL A 295 -19.09 5.55 -8.32
CA VAL A 295 -18.97 4.10 -8.21
C VAL A 295 -20.12 3.56 -7.40
N PHE A 296 -20.69 2.43 -7.85
CA PHE A 296 -21.66 1.66 -7.08
C PHE A 296 -21.00 0.43 -6.47
N LEU A 297 -21.08 0.34 -5.15
CA LEU A 297 -20.51 -0.70 -4.32
C LEU A 297 -21.65 -1.61 -3.84
N HIS A 298 -21.56 -2.90 -4.15
CA HIS A 298 -22.48 -3.89 -3.59
C HIS A 298 -21.84 -4.54 -2.37
N ILE A 299 -22.44 -4.36 -1.20
CA ILE A 299 -21.90 -4.84 0.07
C ILE A 299 -22.86 -5.89 0.62
N ASN A 300 -22.38 -7.09 0.92
CA ASN A 300 -23.13 -8.06 1.71
C ASN A 300 -22.53 -8.11 3.12
N THR A 301 -23.35 -7.84 4.13
CA THR A 301 -22.93 -7.80 5.54
C THR A 301 -23.58 -8.96 6.29
N ALA A 302 -22.76 -9.89 6.77
CA ALA A 302 -23.18 -10.98 7.62
C ALA A 302 -23.15 -10.57 9.10
N SER A 303 -24.23 -10.83 9.84
CA SER A 303 -24.27 -10.74 11.29
C SER A 303 -23.86 -12.08 11.90
N VAL A 304 -22.75 -12.06 12.64
CA VAL A 304 -22.20 -13.24 13.31
C VAL A 304 -22.45 -13.11 14.81
N GLN A 305 -23.02 -14.14 15.40
CA GLN A 305 -23.18 -14.27 16.84
C GLN A 305 -22.08 -15.18 17.38
N SER A 306 -21.43 -14.77 18.47
CA SER A 306 -20.46 -15.63 19.15
C SER A 306 -21.13 -16.36 20.31
N SER A 307 -20.72 -17.62 20.51
CA SER A 307 -21.14 -18.43 21.65
C SER A 307 -19.91 -19.18 22.17
N ILE A 308 -19.35 -18.71 23.28
CA ILE A 308 -18.13 -19.29 23.86
C ILE A 308 -18.37 -19.70 25.31
N SER A 309 -17.60 -20.67 25.79
CA SER A 309 -17.66 -21.10 27.19
C SER A 309 -17.16 -20.00 28.15
N ASN A 310 -17.61 -20.03 29.40
CA ASN A 310 -17.18 -19.09 30.43
C ASN A 310 -15.66 -19.13 30.68
N SER A 311 -15.04 -20.31 30.55
CA SER A 311 -13.59 -20.45 30.72
C SER A 311 -12.81 -19.73 29.60
N LEU A 312 -13.21 -19.94 28.34
CA LEU A 312 -12.60 -19.28 27.19
C LEU A 312 -12.85 -17.76 27.22
N ALA A 313 -14.04 -17.34 27.64
CA ALA A 313 -14.37 -15.93 27.84
C ALA A 313 -13.43 -15.25 28.84
N SER A 314 -13.19 -15.86 30.00
CA SER A 314 -12.27 -15.31 31.00
C SER A 314 -10.82 -15.29 30.52
N GLU A 315 -10.38 -16.28 29.75
CA GLU A 315 -9.05 -16.27 29.14
C GLU A 315 -8.89 -15.17 28.08
N LEU A 316 -9.91 -14.97 27.24
CA LEU A 316 -9.95 -13.90 26.25
C LEU A 316 -9.98 -12.52 26.90
N GLU A 317 -10.75 -12.34 27.97
CA GLU A 317 -10.79 -11.09 28.73
C GLU A 317 -9.44 -10.80 29.39
N ARG A 318 -8.80 -11.81 29.98
CA ARG A 318 -7.44 -11.68 30.53
C ARG A 318 -6.43 -11.27 29.46
N ALA A 319 -6.52 -11.84 28.25
CA ALA A 319 -5.58 -11.59 27.17
C ALA A 319 -5.81 -10.24 26.46
N THR A 320 -7.06 -9.85 26.28
CA THR A 320 -7.44 -8.68 25.46
C THR A 320 -7.82 -7.44 26.29
N ARG A 321 -7.97 -7.60 27.61
CA ARG A 321 -8.54 -6.61 28.54
C ARG A 321 -9.95 -6.16 28.15
N LYS A 322 -10.65 -6.93 27.33
CA LYS A 322 -12.02 -6.66 26.87
C LYS A 322 -12.85 -7.94 26.92
N PRO A 323 -14.15 -7.85 27.25
CA PRO A 323 -15.04 -9.00 27.12
C PRO A 323 -15.18 -9.41 25.64
N GLN A 324 -15.59 -10.67 25.38
CA GLN A 324 -15.82 -11.11 24.00
C GLN A 324 -16.98 -10.34 23.35
N PRO A 325 -16.87 -9.99 22.05
CA PRO A 325 -17.98 -9.39 21.33
C PRO A 325 -19.11 -10.42 21.15
N LYS A 326 -20.28 -10.16 21.72
CA LYS A 326 -21.46 -11.05 21.58
C LYS A 326 -22.00 -11.14 20.16
N ARG A 327 -21.85 -10.05 19.40
CA ARG A 327 -22.26 -9.94 18.01
C ARG A 327 -21.20 -9.16 17.26
N THR A 328 -20.86 -9.62 16.06
CA THR A 328 -19.96 -8.93 15.14
C THR A 328 -20.53 -8.96 13.74
N THR A 329 -20.02 -8.11 12.85
CA THR A 329 -20.43 -8.06 11.46
C THR A 329 -19.23 -8.25 10.56
N ILE A 330 -19.45 -8.96 9.46
CA ILE A 330 -18.45 -9.16 8.40
C ILE A 330 -19.05 -8.60 7.12
N ALA A 331 -18.47 -7.53 6.60
CA ALA A 331 -18.88 -6.92 5.34
C ALA A 331 -17.96 -7.39 4.20
N ILE A 332 -18.55 -7.84 3.11
CA ILE A 332 -17.85 -8.26 1.89
C ILE A 332 -18.32 -7.38 0.74
N LEU A 333 -17.35 -6.76 0.06
CA LEU A 333 -17.59 -5.97 -1.13
C LEU A 333 -17.57 -6.87 -2.38
N PHE A 334 -18.65 -6.86 -3.16
CA PHE A 334 -18.79 -7.57 -4.42
C PHE A 334 -18.65 -6.58 -5.58
N THR A 335 -17.63 -6.74 -6.39
CA THR A 335 -17.24 -5.77 -7.43
C THR A 335 -17.28 -6.39 -8.81
N LYS A 336 -18.46 -6.76 -9.33
CA LYS A 336 -18.59 -7.10 -10.76
C LYS A 336 -18.46 -5.84 -11.62
N LYS A 337 -19.22 -4.79 -11.30
CA LYS A 337 -19.26 -3.54 -12.08
C LYS A 337 -17.94 -2.75 -12.10
N LEU A 338 -17.16 -2.73 -11.02
CA LEU A 338 -15.88 -2.01 -10.97
C LEU A 338 -14.79 -2.63 -11.87
N ILE A 339 -14.90 -3.92 -12.15
CA ILE A 339 -14.12 -4.63 -13.17
C ILE A 339 -14.63 -4.25 -14.56
N ASP A 340 -15.96 -4.23 -14.74
CA ASP A 340 -16.61 -3.86 -16.01
C ASP A 340 -16.35 -2.40 -16.45
N VAL A 341 -16.16 -1.45 -15.51
CA VAL A 341 -15.82 -0.03 -15.81
C VAL A 341 -14.34 0.33 -15.59
N GLY A 342 -13.44 -0.64 -15.41
CA GLY A 342 -11.99 -0.41 -15.44
C GLY A 342 -11.37 0.36 -14.26
N LEU A 343 -12.17 0.74 -13.24
CA LEU A 343 -11.71 1.41 -12.01
C LEU A 343 -10.97 0.47 -11.06
N VAL A 344 -11.25 -0.83 -11.17
CA VAL A 344 -10.38 -1.90 -10.67
C VAL A 344 -9.92 -2.65 -11.90
N THR A 345 -8.67 -2.43 -12.32
CA THR A 345 -8.11 -3.23 -13.40
C THR A 345 -8.00 -4.67 -12.92
N GLU A 346 -8.78 -5.55 -13.54
CA GLU A 346 -8.43 -6.96 -13.64
C GLU A 346 -6.93 -7.02 -13.98
N VAL A 347 -6.14 -7.82 -13.25
CA VAL A 347 -4.72 -7.97 -13.54
C VAL A 347 -4.61 -8.73 -14.87
N THR A 348 -4.71 -7.99 -15.96
CA THR A 348 -4.50 -8.52 -17.30
C THR A 348 -3.00 -8.70 -17.51
N VAL A 349 -2.63 -9.70 -18.30
CA VAL A 349 -1.25 -9.89 -18.76
C VAL A 349 -0.67 -8.59 -19.33
N SER A 350 -1.51 -7.82 -20.05
CA SER A 350 -1.16 -6.51 -20.61
C SER A 350 -0.83 -5.48 -19.53
N GLY A 351 -1.56 -5.46 -18.41
CA GLY A 351 -1.27 -4.60 -17.26
C GLY A 351 0.06 -4.94 -16.59
N ILE A 352 0.31 -6.24 -16.35
CA ILE A 352 1.59 -6.73 -15.81
C ILE A 352 2.75 -6.33 -16.75
N LYS A 353 2.57 -6.55 -18.06
CA LYS A 353 3.59 -6.22 -19.06
C LYS A 353 3.94 -4.73 -19.01
N ARG A 354 2.93 -3.85 -19.02
CA ARG A 354 3.13 -2.40 -18.96
C ARG A 354 3.85 -1.95 -17.68
N GLU A 355 3.55 -2.59 -16.55
CA GLU A 355 4.22 -2.27 -15.29
C GLU A 355 5.69 -2.69 -15.28
N LEU A 356 5.99 -3.88 -15.83
CA LEU A 356 7.36 -4.35 -16.02
C LEU A 356 8.16 -3.48 -17.02
N GLU A 357 7.50 -2.97 -18.06
CA GLU A 357 8.11 -2.03 -19.01
C GLU A 357 8.45 -0.69 -18.35
N ASN A 358 7.63 -0.22 -17.41
CA ASN A 358 7.79 1.09 -16.76
C ASN A 358 8.67 1.07 -15.51
N ASN A 359 8.85 -0.09 -14.86
CA ASN A 359 9.54 -0.18 -13.58
C ASN A 359 10.54 -1.35 -13.55
N ALA A 360 11.80 -1.03 -13.23
CA ALA A 360 12.80 -2.06 -12.94
C ALA A 360 12.54 -2.72 -11.58
N LEU A 361 12.58 -4.04 -11.54
CA LEU A 361 12.38 -4.85 -10.34
C LEU A 361 13.61 -4.79 -9.42
N ILE A 362 13.40 -4.72 -8.10
CA ILE A 362 14.49 -4.97 -7.14
C ILE A 362 14.67 -6.48 -6.91
N SER A 363 15.81 -6.89 -6.35
CA SER A 363 16.14 -8.31 -6.14
C SER A 363 15.04 -9.12 -5.44
N ALA A 364 14.37 -8.57 -4.41
CA ALA A 364 13.27 -9.27 -3.73
C ALA A 364 12.04 -9.44 -4.64
N GLN A 365 11.66 -8.41 -5.39
CA GLN A 365 10.55 -8.45 -6.33
C GLN A 365 10.82 -9.42 -7.48
N LEU A 366 12.07 -9.51 -7.94
CA LEU A 366 12.46 -10.46 -8.98
C LEU A 366 12.24 -11.92 -8.53
N VAL A 367 12.58 -12.26 -7.28
CA VAL A 367 12.31 -13.61 -6.72
C VAL A 367 10.81 -13.92 -6.74
N GLU A 368 9.99 -12.97 -6.31
CA GLU A 368 8.53 -13.13 -6.27
C GLU A 368 7.95 -13.28 -7.68
N PHE A 369 8.39 -12.44 -8.63
CA PHE A 369 7.95 -12.48 -10.02
C PHE A 369 8.31 -13.80 -10.71
N ILE A 370 9.55 -14.28 -10.59
CA ILE A 370 9.98 -15.57 -11.17
C ILE A 370 9.22 -16.72 -10.50
N SER A 371 8.97 -16.64 -9.19
CA SER A 371 8.17 -17.67 -8.52
C SER A 371 6.72 -17.71 -9.00
N TRP A 372 6.12 -16.54 -9.20
CA TRP A 372 4.77 -16.42 -9.71
C TRP A 372 4.66 -16.96 -11.13
N ILE A 373 5.54 -16.53 -12.04
CA ILE A 373 5.47 -16.95 -13.46
C ILE A 373 5.74 -18.45 -13.61
N GLY A 374 6.67 -19.01 -12.83
CA GLY A 374 6.97 -20.45 -12.86
C GLY A 374 5.82 -21.30 -12.36
N LYS A 375 5.15 -20.90 -11.27
CA LYS A 375 3.96 -21.61 -10.76
C LYS A 375 2.81 -21.57 -11.75
N ARG A 376 2.54 -20.42 -12.37
CA ARG A 376 1.45 -20.23 -13.32
C ARG A 376 1.69 -20.91 -14.66
N ALA A 377 2.93 -20.90 -15.14
CA ALA A 377 3.30 -21.66 -16.32
C ALA A 377 3.16 -23.17 -16.07
N ALA A 378 3.59 -23.65 -14.89
CA ALA A 378 3.46 -25.06 -14.53
C ALA A 378 2.00 -25.52 -14.33
N SER A 379 1.12 -24.65 -13.84
CA SER A 379 -0.32 -24.96 -13.73
C SER A 379 -1.07 -24.88 -15.06
N GLY A 380 -0.40 -24.45 -16.14
CA GLY A 380 -1.01 -24.26 -17.47
C GLY A 380 -1.91 -23.02 -17.58
N GLU A 381 -1.86 -22.12 -16.59
CA GLU A 381 -2.63 -20.88 -16.58
C GLU A 381 -2.02 -19.78 -17.46
N LEU A 382 -0.71 -19.84 -17.67
CA LEU A 382 0.00 -18.98 -18.64
C LEU A 382 0.57 -19.85 -19.75
N ASP A 383 0.24 -19.50 -20.99
CA ASP A 383 0.81 -20.14 -22.16
C ASP A 383 2.24 -19.66 -22.42
N GLN A 384 3.01 -20.47 -23.16
CA GLN A 384 4.42 -20.20 -23.42
C GLN A 384 4.69 -18.83 -24.08
N LYS A 385 3.77 -18.36 -24.94
CA LYS A 385 3.92 -17.09 -25.65
C LYS A 385 3.79 -15.91 -24.67
N THR A 386 2.81 -15.97 -23.78
CA THR A 386 2.63 -14.97 -22.72
C THR A 386 3.79 -14.94 -21.76
N THR A 387 4.22 -16.11 -21.28
CA THR A 387 5.37 -16.24 -20.36
C THR A 387 6.62 -15.59 -20.95
N LYS A 388 6.94 -15.88 -22.22
CA LYS A 388 8.07 -15.25 -22.93
C LYS A 388 7.89 -13.74 -23.08
N SER A 389 6.67 -13.27 -23.38
CA SER A 389 6.41 -11.83 -23.51
C SER A 389 6.64 -11.08 -22.19
N LEU A 390 6.25 -11.66 -21.05
CA LEU A 390 6.45 -11.04 -19.74
C LEU A 390 7.93 -11.04 -19.33
N LEU A 391 8.66 -12.13 -19.60
CA LEU A 391 10.11 -12.17 -19.37
C LEU A 391 10.87 -11.18 -20.26
N SER A 392 10.43 -10.98 -21.51
CA SER A 392 11.13 -10.10 -22.44
C SER A 392 11.16 -8.62 -22.05
N VAL A 393 10.20 -8.19 -21.22
CA VAL A 393 10.11 -6.80 -20.76
C VAL A 393 10.68 -6.60 -19.36
N ALA A 394 10.88 -7.68 -18.60
CA ALA A 394 11.30 -7.60 -17.21
C ALA A 394 12.79 -7.30 -17.09
N VAL A 395 13.09 -6.21 -16.38
CA VAL A 395 14.45 -5.77 -16.06
C VAL A 395 14.56 -5.65 -14.55
N ALA A 396 15.68 -6.10 -13.98
CA ALA A 396 15.96 -5.99 -12.56
C ALA A 396 17.24 -5.19 -12.29
N ASN A 397 17.19 -4.36 -11.26
CA ASN A 397 18.34 -3.58 -10.81
C ASN A 397 18.87 -4.16 -9.49
N GLU A 398 20.11 -4.64 -9.53
CA GLU A 398 20.79 -5.13 -8.33
C GLU A 398 21.41 -3.96 -7.55
N LYS A 399 21.17 -3.92 -6.23
CA LYS A 399 21.87 -2.96 -5.36
C LYS A 399 23.38 -3.23 -5.43
N PRO A 400 24.23 -2.19 -5.52
CA PRO A 400 25.66 -2.37 -5.48
C PRO A 400 26.03 -3.06 -4.15
N SER A 401 26.67 -4.22 -4.25
CA SER A 401 27.40 -4.80 -3.13
C SER A 401 28.74 -4.05 -3.05
N GLU A 402 29.26 -3.81 -1.82
CA GLU A 402 30.50 -3.05 -1.61
C GLU A 402 31.59 -3.42 -2.63
N GLY A 403 31.91 -2.48 -3.53
CA GLY A 403 32.97 -2.63 -4.54
C GLY A 403 32.55 -3.10 -5.94
N GLN A 404 31.27 -3.40 -6.21
CA GLN A 404 30.78 -3.71 -7.56
C GLN A 404 29.64 -2.76 -7.98
N ALA A 405 29.76 -2.18 -9.17
CA ALA A 405 28.70 -1.37 -9.79
C ALA A 405 27.42 -2.22 -9.91
N GLY A 406 26.27 -1.63 -9.57
CA GLY A 406 24.98 -2.31 -9.68
C GLY A 406 24.77 -2.87 -11.08
N GLN A 407 24.58 -4.18 -11.19
CA GLN A 407 24.45 -4.87 -12.46
C GLN A 407 22.98 -4.89 -12.87
N LEU A 408 22.67 -4.35 -14.04
CA LEU A 408 21.35 -4.45 -14.65
C LEU A 408 21.17 -5.88 -15.19
N LEU A 409 20.18 -6.60 -14.67
CA LEU A 409 19.83 -7.94 -15.16
C LEU A 409 18.60 -7.83 -16.06
N THR A 410 18.72 -8.25 -17.31
CA THR A 410 17.60 -8.30 -18.26
C THR A 410 17.14 -9.75 -18.43
N LEU A 411 15.83 -10.02 -18.28
CA LEU A 411 15.31 -11.39 -18.41
C LEU A 411 15.10 -11.82 -19.88
N ALA A 412 15.10 -10.87 -20.83
CA ALA A 412 14.84 -11.14 -22.26
C ALA A 412 15.85 -12.13 -22.90
N GLY A 413 17.09 -12.15 -22.42
CA GLY A 413 18.15 -13.02 -22.95
C GLY A 413 18.36 -14.31 -22.15
N ILE A 414 17.54 -14.56 -21.13
CA ILE A 414 17.71 -15.71 -20.24
C ILE A 414 16.90 -16.89 -20.74
N ASP A 415 17.59 -17.98 -21.02
CA ASP A 415 17.02 -19.24 -21.50
C ASP A 415 17.44 -20.46 -20.69
N CYS A 416 18.32 -20.27 -19.69
CA CYS A 416 18.88 -21.36 -18.90
C CYS A 416 18.79 -21.09 -17.39
N TYR A 417 18.72 -22.16 -16.60
CA TYR A 417 18.80 -22.12 -15.14
C TYR A 417 19.97 -22.96 -14.60
N LEU A 418 20.51 -22.53 -13.45
CA LEU A 418 21.63 -23.20 -12.80
C LEU A 418 21.15 -24.29 -11.83
N ASN A 419 21.72 -25.49 -11.96
CA ASN A 419 21.57 -26.56 -10.97
C ASN A 419 22.80 -26.62 -10.05
N PRO A 420 22.69 -26.22 -8.77
CA PRO A 420 23.83 -26.13 -7.85
C PRO A 420 24.46 -27.48 -7.53
N ALA A 421 23.74 -28.60 -7.75
CA ALA A 421 24.27 -29.94 -7.55
C ALA A 421 25.30 -30.33 -8.63
N ARG A 422 25.20 -29.74 -9.82
CA ARG A 422 26.14 -29.96 -10.93
C ARG A 422 27.20 -28.87 -11.01
N ILE A 423 26.79 -27.61 -11.03
CA ILE A 423 27.69 -26.44 -11.12
C ILE A 423 27.43 -25.56 -9.91
N ARG A 424 28.46 -25.32 -9.08
CA ARG A 424 28.30 -24.53 -7.84
C ARG A 424 27.87 -23.09 -8.14
N SER A 425 27.03 -22.51 -7.27
CA SER A 425 26.43 -21.19 -7.46
C SER A 425 27.37 -20.01 -7.31
N ASP A 426 28.60 -20.22 -6.81
CA ASP A 426 29.66 -19.21 -6.67
C ASP A 426 30.58 -19.11 -7.90
N LEU A 427 30.35 -19.96 -8.90
CA LEU A 427 31.11 -19.98 -10.15
C LEU A 427 30.49 -19.02 -11.18
N PRO A 428 31.32 -18.41 -12.05
CA PRO A 428 30.82 -17.54 -13.09
C PRO A 428 29.91 -18.30 -14.06
N ILE A 429 28.81 -17.66 -14.43
CA ILE A 429 27.80 -18.21 -15.34
C ILE A 429 27.63 -17.31 -16.57
N PRO A 430 27.28 -17.87 -17.74
CA PRO A 430 26.93 -17.10 -18.92
C PRO A 430 25.77 -16.13 -18.66
N PRO A 431 25.69 -14.99 -19.38
CA PRO A 431 24.61 -14.02 -19.22
C PRO A 431 23.22 -14.56 -19.61
N SER A 432 23.16 -15.68 -20.34
CA SER A 432 21.91 -16.36 -20.67
C SER A 432 21.35 -17.24 -19.54
N VAL A 433 22.06 -17.33 -18.41
CA VAL A 433 21.70 -18.19 -17.28
C VAL A 433 21.22 -17.33 -16.11
N ILE A 434 20.04 -17.63 -15.57
CA ILE A 434 19.54 -16.95 -14.38
C ILE A 434 20.39 -17.31 -13.15
N PRO A 435 20.81 -16.33 -12.32
CA PRO A 435 21.48 -16.62 -11.06
C PRO A 435 20.63 -17.44 -10.09
N PHE A 436 21.21 -18.48 -9.49
CA PHE A 436 20.49 -19.43 -8.62
C PHE A 436 19.79 -18.78 -7.41
N LYS A 437 20.28 -17.63 -6.93
CA LYS A 437 19.63 -16.86 -5.84
C LYS A 437 18.17 -16.51 -6.14
N TYR A 438 17.79 -16.40 -7.42
CA TYR A 438 16.43 -16.09 -7.84
C TYR A 438 15.55 -17.33 -8.10
N THR A 439 16.16 -18.51 -8.23
CA THR A 439 15.44 -19.76 -8.54
C THR A 439 15.48 -20.79 -7.41
N LYS A 440 16.14 -20.49 -6.28
CA LYS A 440 16.32 -21.40 -5.14
C LYS A 440 15.02 -22.04 -4.62
N SER A 441 13.89 -21.33 -4.71
CA SER A 441 12.58 -21.78 -4.21
C SER A 441 11.74 -22.52 -5.26
N LEU A 442 12.26 -22.71 -6.47
CA LEU A 442 11.51 -23.28 -7.60
C LEU A 442 11.94 -24.70 -7.91
N GLU A 443 10.94 -25.50 -8.30
CA GLU A 443 11.14 -26.86 -8.75
C GLU A 443 11.51 -26.91 -10.23
N LYS A 444 12.13 -28.02 -10.65
CA LYS A 444 12.51 -28.24 -12.05
C LYS A 444 11.32 -28.10 -13.01
N SER A 445 10.17 -28.66 -12.65
CA SER A 445 8.92 -28.58 -13.43
C SER A 445 8.50 -27.12 -13.71
N GLN A 446 8.67 -26.24 -12.73
CA GLN A 446 8.33 -24.82 -12.85
C GLN A 446 9.31 -24.08 -13.76
N LEU A 447 10.61 -24.35 -13.63
CA LEU A 447 11.63 -23.76 -14.48
C LEU A 447 11.51 -24.22 -15.94
N ASP A 448 11.24 -25.51 -16.14
CA ASP A 448 10.98 -26.10 -17.46
C ASP A 448 9.70 -25.50 -18.08
N ALA A 449 8.64 -25.27 -17.30
CA ALA A 449 7.40 -24.66 -17.76
C ALA A 449 7.56 -23.17 -18.15
N VAL A 450 8.50 -22.45 -17.53
CA VAL A 450 8.89 -21.10 -17.99
C VAL A 450 9.54 -21.15 -19.38
N GLY A 451 10.08 -22.30 -19.76
CA GLY A 451 10.83 -22.52 -21.00
C GLY A 451 12.34 -22.37 -20.82
N TRP A 452 12.83 -22.37 -19.58
CA TRP A 452 14.26 -22.40 -19.30
C TRP A 452 14.81 -23.82 -19.27
N LYS A 453 16.06 -23.98 -19.69
CA LYS A 453 16.74 -25.28 -19.72
C LYS A 453 17.83 -25.36 -18.66
N GLU A 454 18.08 -26.54 -18.14
CA GLU A 454 19.20 -26.74 -17.23
C GLU A 454 20.54 -26.49 -17.94
N LEU A 455 21.39 -25.62 -17.36
CA LEU A 455 22.73 -25.37 -17.87
C LEU A 455 23.57 -26.67 -17.82
N GLN A 456 24.00 -27.14 -18.99
CA GLN A 456 24.87 -28.31 -19.09
C GLN A 456 26.35 -27.91 -18.97
N ILE A 457 27.18 -28.85 -18.51
CA ILE A 457 28.60 -28.59 -18.24
C ILE A 457 29.42 -28.30 -19.49
N VAL A 458 29.15 -28.96 -20.62
CA VAL A 458 29.89 -28.72 -21.86
C VAL A 458 29.67 -27.29 -22.39
N PRO A 459 28.43 -26.78 -22.55
CA PRO A 459 28.19 -25.36 -22.87
C PRO A 459 28.80 -24.38 -21.86
N TRP A 460 28.70 -24.68 -20.57
CA TRP A 460 29.27 -23.84 -19.52
C TRP A 460 30.80 -23.75 -19.61
N LEU A 461 31.48 -24.89 -19.74
CA LEU A 461 32.93 -24.94 -19.93
C LEU A 461 33.37 -24.23 -21.22
N ARG A 462 32.65 -24.48 -22.32
CA ARG A 462 32.94 -23.82 -23.60
C ARG A 462 32.90 -22.29 -23.43
N TRP A 463 31.87 -21.77 -22.78
CA TRP A 463 31.76 -20.34 -22.50
C TRP A 463 32.92 -19.81 -21.63
N LEU A 464 33.36 -20.56 -20.62
CA LEU A 464 34.51 -20.18 -19.79
C LEU A 464 35.81 -20.10 -20.60
N VAL A 465 36.03 -21.06 -21.51
CA VAL A 465 37.23 -21.11 -22.35
C VAL A 465 37.19 -20.03 -23.42
N GLU A 466 36.05 -19.82 -24.07
CA GLU A 466 35.87 -18.78 -25.10
C GLU A 466 36.02 -17.35 -24.54
N ASN A 467 35.70 -17.14 -23.26
CA ASN A 467 35.86 -15.86 -22.59
C ASN A 467 37.16 -15.76 -21.76
N ALA A 468 38.04 -16.76 -21.83
CA ALA A 468 39.36 -16.67 -21.23
C ALA A 468 40.12 -15.48 -21.84
N GLY A 469 40.76 -14.66 -21.01
CA GLY A 469 41.38 -13.40 -21.44
C GLY A 469 40.43 -12.19 -21.62
N ASN A 470 39.11 -12.37 -21.68
CA ASN A 470 38.16 -11.26 -21.84
C ASN A 470 37.79 -10.61 -20.48
N ARG A 471 38.44 -9.48 -20.17
CA ARG A 471 38.28 -8.78 -18.88
C ARG A 471 36.96 -8.01 -18.72
N GLY A 472 36.20 -7.82 -19.80
CA GLY A 472 34.86 -7.27 -19.72
C GLY A 472 33.81 -8.27 -19.19
N VAL A 473 34.14 -9.56 -19.22
CA VAL A 473 33.23 -10.67 -18.87
C VAL A 473 33.74 -11.47 -17.68
N LEU A 474 35.03 -11.83 -17.68
CA LEU A 474 35.66 -12.60 -16.62
C LEU A 474 36.85 -11.83 -16.02
N PRO A 475 36.82 -11.53 -14.70
CA PRO A 475 37.97 -10.95 -14.03
C PRO A 475 39.12 -11.98 -13.96
N VAL A 476 40.35 -11.52 -13.71
CA VAL A 476 41.55 -12.36 -13.79
C VAL A 476 41.46 -13.56 -12.85
N GLU A 477 40.87 -13.38 -11.66
CA GLU A 477 40.72 -14.42 -10.64
C GLU A 477 39.77 -15.55 -11.08
N LYS A 478 38.95 -15.32 -12.10
CA LYS A 478 37.98 -16.27 -12.66
C LYS A 478 38.35 -16.71 -14.09
N ASP A 479 39.62 -16.55 -14.47
CA ASP A 479 40.15 -16.99 -15.76
C ASP A 479 40.75 -18.40 -15.66
N ILE A 480 40.13 -19.37 -16.33
CA ILE A 480 40.53 -20.79 -16.27
C ILE A 480 41.93 -21.05 -16.85
N THR A 481 42.41 -20.18 -17.75
CA THR A 481 43.71 -20.36 -18.42
C THR A 481 44.86 -19.71 -17.68
N ARG A 482 44.59 -18.80 -16.73
CA ARG A 482 45.62 -18.01 -16.02
C ARG A 482 45.68 -18.25 -14.53
N THR A 483 44.54 -18.59 -13.90
CA THR A 483 44.44 -18.67 -12.44
C THR A 483 44.33 -20.11 -11.99
N ALA A 484 45.43 -20.67 -11.49
CA ALA A 484 45.52 -22.07 -11.07
C ALA A 484 44.51 -22.45 -9.98
N SER A 485 44.26 -21.54 -9.01
CA SER A 485 43.27 -21.77 -7.94
C SER A 485 41.83 -21.85 -8.48
N PHE A 486 41.52 -21.12 -9.54
CA PHE A 486 40.23 -21.19 -10.19
C PHE A 486 40.09 -22.47 -11.02
N ALA A 487 41.11 -22.86 -11.79
CA ALA A 487 41.12 -24.15 -12.49
C ALA A 487 40.93 -25.33 -11.52
N ALA A 488 41.59 -25.30 -10.35
CA ALA A 488 41.43 -26.28 -9.29
C ALA A 488 39.99 -26.34 -8.72
N GLN A 489 39.23 -25.25 -8.76
CA GLN A 489 37.81 -25.22 -8.38
C GLN A 489 36.88 -25.82 -9.43
N ILE A 490 37.29 -25.84 -10.71
CA ILE A 490 36.52 -26.38 -11.83
C ILE A 490 36.71 -27.90 -11.96
N LEU A 491 37.92 -28.41 -11.72
CA LEU A 491 38.23 -29.85 -11.86
C LEU A 491 37.27 -30.78 -11.11
N PRO A 492 36.87 -30.51 -9.85
CA PRO A 492 35.90 -31.35 -9.13
C PRO A 492 34.50 -31.36 -9.74
N VAL A 493 34.12 -30.30 -10.47
CA VAL A 493 32.84 -30.24 -11.19
C VAL A 493 32.87 -31.21 -12.38
N LEU A 494 34.01 -31.27 -13.07
CA LEU A 494 34.22 -32.12 -14.24
C LEU A 494 34.40 -33.58 -13.87
N SER A 495 35.08 -33.87 -12.75
CA SER A 495 35.32 -35.24 -12.31
C SER A 495 34.07 -35.94 -11.77
N LYS A 496 32.98 -35.20 -11.54
CA LYS A 496 31.69 -35.70 -11.04
C LYS A 496 30.68 -36.00 -12.16
N GLN A 497 31.03 -35.74 -13.42
CA GLN A 497 30.26 -36.17 -14.58
C GLN A 497 30.59 -37.61 -14.91
#